data_AF-A0A180G2Q8-F1
#
_entry.id   AF-A0A180G2Q8-F1
#
_cell.length_a   1.000
_cell.length_b   1.000
_cell.length_c   1.000
_cell.angle_alpha   90.00
_cell.angle_beta   90.00
_cell.angle_gamma   90.00
#
_symmetry.space_group_name_H-M   'P 1'
#
loop_
_entity.id
_entity.type
_entity.pdbx_description
1 polymer ?
#
loop_
_entity_poly.entity_id
_entity_poly.type
_entity_poly.pdbx_seq_one_letter_code
_entity_poly.pdbx_strand_id
1 'polypeptide(L)'
;MDLKGRSGVEFQVEQQVVVKVLKPPADLKDLPELKIPRATPDTIIGLPNISDLCKAAERSKSLSDLITISASRNGGFRLGITTEHARVETEWQGLPCFHTPSSQVAQDGKTSVSGLLLFRKIKS
;
A
#
# COMPACT_ATOMS: atom_id res chain seq x y z
N MET A 1 12.89 -11.31 26.59
CA MET A 1 13.21 -9.87 26.63
C MET A 1 12.60 -9.33 27.90
N ASP A 2 13.42 -9.02 28.90
CA ASP A 2 12.98 -8.50 30.20
C ASP A 2 12.62 -7.02 30.10
N LEU A 3 11.33 -6.71 30.25
CA LEU A 3 10.85 -5.34 30.34
C LEU A 3 10.90 -4.92 31.81
N LYS A 4 12.01 -4.30 32.21
CA LYS A 4 12.20 -3.82 33.58
C LYS A 4 11.25 -2.64 33.88
N GLY A 5 10.16 -2.93 34.59
CA GLY A 5 9.21 -1.90 35.05
C GLY A 5 9.84 -0.98 36.10
N ARG A 6 9.41 0.30 36.13
CA ARG A 6 9.88 1.33 37.09
C ARG A 6 9.70 0.96 38.56
N SER A 7 8.94 -0.10 38.90
CA SER A 7 8.68 -0.55 40.26
C SER A 7 9.60 -1.66 40.78
N GLY A 8 10.63 -2.08 40.03
CA GLY A 8 11.53 -3.15 40.46
C GLY A 8 10.92 -4.55 40.50
N VAL A 9 9.68 -4.69 40.01
CA VAL A 9 8.99 -5.98 39.86
C VAL A 9 9.36 -6.57 38.50
N GLU A 10 9.84 -7.82 38.52
CA GLU A 10 10.15 -8.60 37.33
C GLU A 10 8.84 -9.09 36.70
N PHE A 11 8.67 -8.85 35.39
CA PHE A 11 7.46 -9.24 34.66
C PHE A 11 7.82 -10.20 33.53
N GLN A 12 7.25 -11.41 33.58
CA GLN A 12 7.32 -12.38 32.50
C GLN A 12 6.04 -12.30 31.65
N VAL A 13 6.20 -12.03 30.36
CA VAL A 13 5.10 -12.04 29.38
C VAL A 13 5.21 -13.32 28.56
N GLU A 14 4.22 -14.20 28.69
CA GLU A 14 4.06 -15.40 27.86
C GLU A 14 2.98 -15.13 26.82
N GLN A 15 3.32 -15.29 25.53
CA GLN A 15 2.36 -15.20 24.43
C GLN A 15 2.21 -16.57 23.78
N GLN A 16 1.07 -17.21 24.02
CA GLN A 16 0.72 -18.44 23.35
C GLN A 16 0.19 -18.13 21.94
N VAL A 17 0.88 -18.61 20.91
CA VAL A 17 0.48 -18.44 19.51
C VAL A 17 0.20 -19.80 18.90
N VAL A 18 -0.95 -19.92 18.23
CA VAL A 18 -1.31 -21.14 17.49
C VAL A 18 -0.58 -21.13 16.15
N VAL A 19 0.27 -22.12 15.92
CA VAL A 19 0.97 -22.31 14.65
C VAL A 19 0.38 -23.52 13.94
N LYS A 20 -0.11 -23.32 12.71
CA LYS A 20 -0.51 -24.42 11.84
C LYS A 20 0.65 -24.79 10.92
N VAL A 21 1.20 -25.98 11.11
CA VAL A 21 2.23 -26.53 10.20
C VAL A 21 1.53 -27.04 8.94
N LEU A 22 1.88 -26.45 7.80
CA LEU A 22 1.39 -26.86 6.48
C LEU A 22 2.36 -27.87 5.87
N LYS A 23 1.85 -28.93 5.23
CA LYS A 23 2.64 -29.94 4.52
C LYS A 23 2.74 -29.58 3.02
N PRO A 24 3.95 -29.26 2.51
CA PRO A 24 4.17 -29.11 1.07
C PRO A 24 4.01 -30.48 0.35
N PRO A 25 3.41 -30.56 -0.86
CA PRO A 25 2.78 -29.50 -1.66
C PRO A 25 1.25 -29.45 -1.53
N ALA A 26 0.63 -30.34 -0.76
CA ALA A 26 -0.84 -30.47 -0.68
C ALA A 26 -1.50 -29.22 -0.06
N ASP A 27 -0.95 -28.73 1.06
CA ASP A 27 -1.55 -27.61 1.80
C ASP A 27 -1.14 -26.23 1.28
N LEU A 28 -0.12 -26.16 0.41
CA LEU A 28 0.38 -24.90 -0.16
C LEU A 28 -0.37 -24.50 -1.44
N LYS A 29 -1.01 -25.45 -2.13
CA LYS A 29 -1.79 -25.17 -3.36
C LYS A 29 -3.04 -24.35 -3.08
N ASP A 30 -3.61 -24.50 -1.88
CA ASP A 30 -4.79 -23.77 -1.43
C ASP A 30 -4.44 -22.39 -0.86
N LEU A 31 -3.15 -22.04 -0.75
CA LEU A 31 -2.76 -20.68 -0.39
C LEU A 31 -2.91 -19.81 -1.64
N PRO A 32 -3.89 -18.90 -1.70
CA PRO A 32 -4.11 -18.11 -2.89
C PRO A 32 -2.93 -17.15 -3.05
N GLU A 33 -2.14 -17.33 -4.11
CA GLU A 33 -1.22 -16.29 -4.55
C GLU A 33 -2.04 -15.07 -4.94
N LEU A 34 -1.74 -13.93 -4.30
CA LEU A 34 -2.38 -12.66 -4.65
C LEU A 34 -1.97 -12.29 -6.07
N LYS A 35 -2.89 -12.51 -7.02
CA LYS A 35 -2.70 -12.16 -8.41
C LYS A 35 -2.70 -10.64 -8.52
N ILE A 36 -1.50 -10.05 -8.54
CA ILE A 36 -1.35 -8.65 -8.92
C ILE A 36 -1.79 -8.56 -10.39
N PRO A 37 -2.79 -7.72 -10.72
CA PRO A 37 -3.20 -7.54 -12.11
C PRO A 37 -1.98 -7.20 -12.97
N ARG A 38 -1.80 -7.91 -14.09
CA ARG A 38 -0.71 -7.63 -15.03
C ARG A 38 -0.86 -6.26 -15.71
N ALA A 39 -2.06 -5.68 -15.65
CA ALA A 39 -2.37 -4.38 -16.23
C ALA A 39 -1.72 -3.25 -15.42
N THR A 40 -1.08 -2.31 -16.12
CA THR A 40 -0.57 -1.07 -15.54
C THR A 40 -1.76 -0.24 -15.03
N PRO A 41 -1.78 0.19 -13.76
CA PRO A 41 -2.84 1.05 -13.26
C PRO A 41 -2.82 2.41 -13.98
N ASP A 42 -3.98 3.03 -14.14
CA ASP A 42 -4.12 4.35 -14.79
C ASP A 42 -3.38 5.46 -14.04
N THR A 43 -3.27 5.31 -12.72
CA THR A 43 -2.54 6.20 -11.81
C THR A 43 -2.01 5.43 -10.61
N ILE A 44 -0.82 5.80 -10.13
CA ILE A 44 -0.24 5.32 -8.86
C ILE A 44 0.05 6.55 -8.00
N ILE A 45 -0.49 6.55 -6.78
CA ILE A 45 -0.43 7.69 -5.87
C ILE A 45 -0.07 7.21 -4.47
N GLY A 46 0.69 8.02 -3.73
CA GLY A 46 0.89 7.86 -2.31
C GLY A 46 -0.41 8.13 -1.57
N LEU A 47 -0.69 7.33 -0.55
CA LEU A 47 -1.86 7.55 0.28
C LEU A 47 -1.64 8.72 1.25
N PRO A 48 -2.70 9.44 1.63
CA PRO A 48 -2.65 10.35 2.77
C PRO A 48 -2.33 9.56 4.05
N ASN A 49 -2.12 10.27 5.16
CA ASN A 49 -1.94 9.60 6.46
C ASN A 49 -3.09 8.60 6.70
N ILE A 50 -2.73 7.33 6.92
CA ILE A 50 -3.70 6.24 7.04
C ILE A 50 -4.70 6.52 8.16
N SER A 51 -4.28 7.12 9.28
CA SER A 51 -5.19 7.48 10.37
C SER A 51 -6.28 8.45 9.91
N ASP A 52 -5.92 9.44 9.08
CA ASP A 52 -6.88 10.44 8.61
C ASP A 52 -7.80 9.88 7.52
N LEU A 53 -7.26 9.02 6.66
CA LEU A 53 -8.08 8.26 5.70
C LEU A 53 -9.10 7.37 6.42
N CYS A 54 -8.67 6.62 7.43
CA CYS A 54 -9.56 5.78 8.24
C CYS A 54 -10.63 6.62 8.93
N LYS A 55 -10.30 7.77 9.53
CA LYS A 55 -11.30 8.68 10.12
C LYS A 55 -12.33 9.14 9.10
N ALA A 56 -11.92 9.46 7.88
CA ALA A 56 -12.85 9.85 6.82
C ALA A 56 -13.76 8.67 6.40
N ALA A 57 -13.17 7.47 6.23
CA ALA A 57 -13.90 6.26 5.85
C ALA A 57 -14.92 5.83 6.93
N GLU A 58 -14.56 5.90 8.21
CA GLU A 58 -15.46 5.57 9.32
C GLU A 58 -16.64 6.54 9.39
N ARG A 59 -16.41 7.85 9.18
CA ARG A 59 -17.51 8.81 9.09
C ARG A 59 -18.43 8.51 7.90
N SER A 60 -17.87 8.15 6.75
CA SER A 60 -18.67 7.83 5.56
C SER A 60 -19.50 6.56 5.72
N LYS A 61 -19.05 5.58 6.52
CA LYS A 61 -19.75 4.32 6.77
C LYS A 61 -21.14 4.52 7.39
N SER A 62 -21.33 5.60 8.16
CA SER A 62 -22.63 5.93 8.75
C SER A 62 -23.69 6.37 7.72
N LEU A 63 -23.26 6.71 6.50
CA LEU A 63 -24.10 7.30 5.46
C LEU A 63 -24.30 6.37 4.26
N SER A 64 -23.33 5.51 3.95
CA SER A 64 -23.43 4.55 2.85
C SER A 64 -22.49 3.36 3.04
N ASP A 65 -22.91 2.19 2.56
CA ASP A 65 -22.06 1.00 2.43
C ASP A 65 -21.09 1.10 1.24
N LEU A 66 -21.32 2.03 0.31
CA LEU A 66 -20.51 2.21 -0.88
C LEU A 66 -19.71 3.52 -0.82
N ILE A 67 -18.40 3.40 -1.01
CA ILE A 67 -17.50 4.52 -1.19
C ILE A 67 -16.99 4.58 -2.63
N THR A 68 -16.81 5.79 -3.13
CA THR A 68 -16.13 6.08 -4.39
C THR A 68 -14.72 6.56 -4.05
N ILE A 69 -13.72 5.94 -4.66
CA ILE A 69 -12.33 6.38 -4.57
C ILE A 69 -11.93 6.89 -5.94
N SER A 70 -11.33 8.08 -5.98
CA SER A 70 -10.72 8.61 -7.19
C SER A 70 -9.34 9.17 -6.89
N ALA A 71 -8.45 9.04 -7.86
CA ALA A 71 -7.08 9.52 -7.78
C ALA A 71 -6.71 10.22 -9.09
N SER A 72 -5.88 11.23 -8.99
CA SER A 72 -5.46 12.06 -10.10
C SER A 72 -3.93 12.12 -10.19
N ARG A 73 -3.42 12.33 -11.41
CA ARG A 73 -1.99 12.47 -11.69
C ARG A 73 -1.38 13.78 -11.15
N ASN A 74 -2.21 14.67 -10.61
CA ASN A 74 -1.78 15.92 -9.98
C ASN A 74 -1.62 15.80 -8.44
N GLY A 75 -1.65 14.58 -7.89
CA GLY A 75 -1.52 14.35 -6.46
C GLY A 75 -2.83 14.53 -5.68
N GLY A 76 -3.97 14.56 -6.38
CA GLY A 76 -5.30 14.53 -5.76
C GLY A 76 -5.76 13.10 -5.47
N PHE A 77 -6.19 12.85 -4.24
CA PHE A 77 -6.90 11.64 -3.83
C PHE A 77 -8.23 12.05 -3.20
N ARG A 78 -9.32 11.38 -3.58
CA ARG A 78 -10.65 11.71 -3.09
C ARG A 78 -11.42 10.47 -2.70
N LEU A 79 -12.02 10.52 -1.52
CA LEU A 79 -12.97 9.55 -1.01
C LEU A 79 -14.35 10.23 -0.95
N GLY A 80 -15.33 9.65 -1.62
CA GLY A 80 -16.67 10.19 -1.70
C GLY A 80 -17.75 9.16 -1.43
N ILE A 81 -18.91 9.62 -1.02
CA ILE A 81 -20.14 8.86 -0.98
C ILE A 81 -21.21 9.62 -1.74
N THR A 82 -22.10 8.89 -2.40
CA THR A 82 -23.27 9.45 -3.04
C THR A 82 -24.46 8.59 -2.66
N THR A 83 -25.44 9.24 -2.04
CA THR A 83 -26.74 8.66 -1.67
C THR A 83 -27.83 9.50 -2.32
N GLU A 84 -29.09 9.08 -2.21
CA GLU A 84 -30.23 9.89 -2.68
C GLU A 84 -30.30 11.26 -1.97
N HIS A 85 -29.92 11.31 -0.69
CA HIS A 85 -30.14 12.49 0.14
C HIS A 85 -28.88 13.33 0.38
N ALA A 86 -27.69 12.77 0.14
CA ALA A 86 -26.43 13.46 0.43
C ALA A 86 -25.29 12.99 -0.48
N ARG A 87 -24.44 13.94 -0.84
CA ARG A 87 -23.12 13.71 -1.42
C ARG A 87 -22.06 14.31 -0.49
N VAL A 88 -21.13 13.48 -0.05
CA VAL A 88 -20.03 13.91 0.84
C VAL A 88 -18.72 13.50 0.20
N GLU A 89 -17.79 14.43 0.07
CA GLU A 89 -16.46 14.19 -0.50
C GLU A 89 -15.40 14.70 0.47
N THR A 90 -14.36 13.89 0.67
CA THR A 90 -13.12 14.27 1.33
C THR A 90 -12.00 14.19 0.31
N GLU A 91 -11.27 15.29 0.14
CA GLU A 91 -10.16 15.38 -0.81
C GLU A 91 -8.86 15.68 -0.07
N TRP A 92 -7.81 14.98 -0.49
CA TRP A 92 -6.42 15.22 -0.10
C TRP A 92 -5.65 15.63 -1.35
N GLN A 93 -4.81 16.66 -1.20
CA GLN A 93 -4.04 17.24 -2.30
C GLN A 93 -2.55 17.21 -1.97
N GLY A 94 -1.71 17.33 -3.02
CA GLY A 94 -0.25 17.36 -2.87
C GLY A 94 0.35 15.99 -2.50
N LEU A 95 -0.34 14.89 -2.79
CA LEU A 95 0.17 13.55 -2.53
C LEU A 95 1.22 13.14 -3.58
N PRO A 96 2.23 12.33 -3.19
CA PRO A 96 3.24 11.86 -4.14
C PRO A 96 2.61 11.07 -5.29
N CYS A 97 2.90 11.44 -6.53
CA CYS A 97 2.53 10.64 -7.70
C CYS A 97 3.72 9.80 -8.15
N PHE A 98 3.46 8.54 -8.50
CA PHE A 98 4.48 7.65 -9.05
C PHE A 98 4.20 7.44 -10.53
N HIS A 99 5.14 7.87 -11.37
CA HIS A 99 5.08 7.59 -12.80
C HIS A 99 5.43 6.11 -13.03
N THR A 100 4.47 5.35 -13.53
CA THR A 100 4.80 4.12 -14.26
C THR A 100 5.50 4.55 -15.55
N PRO A 101 6.73 4.07 -15.83
CA PRO A 101 7.31 4.27 -17.15
C PRO A 101 6.37 3.60 -18.13
N SER A 102 5.76 4.41 -18.99
CA SER A 102 5.04 3.89 -20.15
C SER A 102 6.05 3.06 -20.94
N SER A 103 5.81 1.76 -21.07
CA SER A 103 6.45 0.95 -22.10
C SER A 103 5.96 1.49 -23.44
N GLN A 104 6.57 2.57 -23.91
CA GLN A 104 6.50 2.94 -25.31
C GLN A 104 7.16 1.80 -26.08
N VAL A 105 6.39 1.20 -26.98
CA VAL A 105 6.90 0.30 -28.01
C VAL A 105 7.98 1.05 -28.77
N ALA A 106 9.24 0.71 -28.52
CA ALA A 106 10.37 1.19 -29.31
C ALA A 106 10.30 0.51 -30.68
N GLN A 107 9.86 1.26 -31.70
CA GLN A 107 10.27 1.00 -33.07
C GLN A 107 11.37 2.01 -33.45
N ASP A 108 12.43 1.43 -34.01
CA ASP A 108 13.61 2.01 -34.67
C ASP A 108 14.67 2.76 -33.83
N GLY A 109 15.68 1.98 -33.44
CA GLY A 109 16.99 2.09 -34.10
C GLY A 109 17.89 3.27 -33.73
N LYS A 110 18.59 3.20 -32.58
CA LYS A 110 20.03 3.53 -32.53
C LYS A 110 20.69 3.06 -31.23
N THR A 111 21.71 2.23 -31.44
CA THR A 111 22.88 1.89 -30.63
C THR A 111 22.97 2.38 -29.17
N SER A 112 22.93 1.38 -28.30
CA SER A 112 23.40 1.33 -26.91
C SER A 112 24.83 1.85 -26.73
N VAL A 113 25.04 2.79 -25.79
CA VAL A 113 25.90 2.60 -24.60
C VAL A 113 25.80 3.80 -23.66
N SER A 114 25.42 3.55 -22.40
CA SER A 114 25.99 4.20 -21.21
C SER A 114 25.45 3.51 -19.96
N GLY A 115 26.14 2.45 -19.55
CA GLY A 115 26.02 1.92 -18.20
C GLY A 115 26.86 2.77 -17.25
N LEU A 116 26.24 3.31 -16.21
CA LEU A 116 26.95 3.78 -15.03
C LEU A 116 26.44 3.01 -13.81
N LEU A 117 27.08 1.87 -13.54
CA LEU A 117 26.95 1.13 -12.29
C LEU A 117 27.85 1.80 -11.25
N LEU A 118 27.23 2.48 -10.27
CA LEU A 118 27.94 3.04 -9.13
C LEU A 118 28.02 1.99 -8.01
N PHE A 119 29.06 1.16 -8.02
CA PHE A 119 29.40 0.31 -6.87
C PHE A 119 30.21 1.12 -5.84
N ARG A 120 29.60 1.40 -4.69
CA ARG A 120 30.30 1.89 -3.51
C ARG A 120 31.13 0.75 -2.90
N LYS A 121 32.45 0.88 -2.96
CA LYS A 121 33.42 0.02 -2.25
C LYS A 121 33.49 0.46 -0.78
N ILE A 122 33.11 -0.43 0.14
CA ILE A 122 33.37 -0.27 1.58
C ILE A 122 34.70 -0.96 1.86
N LYS A 123 35.62 -0.25 2.51
CA LYS A 123 36.95 -0.71 2.91
C LYS A 123 36.92 -0.99 4.42
N SER A 124 37.36 -2.16 4.83
CA SER A 124 38.01 -2.41 6.12
C SER A 124 39.09 -3.46 5.91
#